data_AF-X1G081-F1
#
_entry.id   AF-X1G081-F1
#
_cell.length_a   1.000
_cell.length_b   1.000
_cell.length_c   1.000
_cell.angle_alpha   90.00
_cell.angle_beta   90.00
_cell.angle_gamma   90.00
#
_symmetry.space_group_name_H-M   'P 1'
#
loop_
_entity.id
_entity.type
_entity.pdbx_description
1 polymer ?
#
loop_
_entity_poly.entity_id
_entity_poly.type
_entity_poly.pdbx_seq_one_letter_code
_entity_poly.pdbx_strand_id
1 'polypeptide(L)'
;DAAIKANMDSMRLAAEIYYTDNLTYTTATTTDGYVQAKAAADAVDPDVTWTESFNADAYCIARALPGGGVWCVDSVGAVEFATTTGCVADNYTCAVD
;
A
#
# COMPACT_ATOMS: atom_id res chain seq x y z
N ASP A 1 -13.97 4.34 -2.49
CA ASP A 1 -12.55 4.50 -2.89
C ASP A 1 -11.83 5.54 -2.02
N ALA A 2 -12.39 6.72 -1.74
CA ALA A 2 -11.70 7.77 -0.95
C ALA A 2 -11.26 7.33 0.46
N ALA A 3 -12.09 6.56 1.18
CA ALA A 3 -11.72 6.03 2.50
C ALA A 3 -10.58 5.00 2.41
N ILE A 4 -10.59 4.15 1.37
CA ILE A 4 -9.52 3.19 1.08
C ILE A 4 -8.22 3.96 0.78
N LYS A 5 -8.31 5.00 -0.06
CA LYS A 5 -7.17 5.87 -0.37
C LYS A 5 -6.58 6.52 0.90
N ALA A 6 -7.42 7.08 1.78
CA ALA A 6 -6.97 7.70 3.03
C ALA A 6 -6.29 6.70 3.98
N ASN A 7 -6.79 5.46 4.03
CA ASN A 7 -6.16 4.40 4.80
C ASN A 7 -4.85 3.94 4.15
N MET A 8 -4.74 3.88 2.83
CA MET A 8 -3.48 3.63 2.13
C MET A 8 -2.44 4.72 2.37
N ASP A 9 -2.85 5.99 2.41
CA ASP A 9 -1.99 7.11 2.82
C ASP A 9 -1.47 6.94 4.26
N SER A 10 -2.27 6.34 5.14
CA SER A 10 -1.88 6.02 6.53
C SER A 10 -0.95 4.81 6.62
N MET A 11 -1.17 3.78 5.80
CA MET A 11 -0.26 2.63 5.65
C MET A 11 1.11 3.08 5.15
N ARG A 12 1.14 3.95 4.14
CA ARG A 12 2.38 4.60 3.67
C ARG A 12 3.09 5.31 4.80
N LEU A 13 2.39 6.19 5.53
CA LEU A 13 3.00 6.93 6.63
C LEU A 13 3.63 5.99 7.69
N ALA A 14 2.96 4.89 8.04
CA ALA A 14 3.51 3.90 8.96
C ALA A 14 4.78 3.23 8.43
N ALA A 15 4.83 2.92 7.12
CA ALA A 15 6.02 2.36 6.49
C ALA A 15 7.20 3.34 6.49
N GLU A 16 6.96 4.62 6.18
CA GLU A 16 7.98 5.68 6.17
C GLU A 16 8.55 5.95 7.57
N ILE A 17 7.69 5.95 8.60
CA ILE A 17 8.14 6.06 10.00
C ILE A 17 9.02 4.86 10.36
N TYR A 18 8.59 3.64 10.00
CA TYR A 18 9.36 2.44 10.28
C TYR A 18 10.75 2.47 9.63
N TYR A 19 10.85 2.92 8.37
CA TYR A 19 12.13 3.08 7.69
C TYR A 19 13.00 4.14 8.35
N THR A 20 12.42 5.24 8.81
CA THR A 20 13.17 6.28 9.54
C THR A 20 13.86 5.72 10.78
N ASP A 21 13.20 4.80 11.50
CA ASP A 21 13.73 4.22 12.74
C ASP A 21 14.67 3.02 12.51
N ASN A 22 14.45 2.24 11.45
CA ASN A 22 15.10 0.94 11.24
C ASN A 22 16.00 0.88 10.00
N LEU A 23 15.95 1.90 9.14
CA LEU A 23 16.63 1.94 7.84
C LEU A 23 16.28 0.75 6.93
N THR A 24 15.06 0.23 7.04
CA THR A 24 14.56 -0.89 6.23
C THR A 24 13.03 -0.92 6.16
N TYR A 25 12.43 -1.48 5.10
CA TYR A 25 10.98 -1.73 5.01
C TYR A 25 10.55 -3.19 5.24
N THR A 26 11.48 -4.13 5.41
CA THR A 26 11.22 -5.60 5.37
C THR A 26 10.07 -6.08 6.28
N THR A 27 9.82 -5.40 7.39
CA THR A 27 8.72 -5.73 8.32
C THR A 27 7.86 -4.52 8.68
N ALA A 28 7.81 -3.50 7.83
CA ALA A 28 6.96 -2.32 8.04
C ALA A 28 5.47 -2.69 8.21
N THR A 29 5.04 -3.77 7.55
CA THR A 29 3.67 -4.29 7.57
C THR A 29 3.21 -4.80 8.93
N THR A 30 4.14 -5.05 9.87
CA THR A 30 3.82 -5.56 11.21
C THR A 30 3.69 -4.44 12.25
N THR A 31 3.90 -3.18 11.87
CA THR A 31 3.73 -2.06 12.79
C THR A 31 2.24 -1.83 13.10
N ASP A 32 1.93 -1.42 14.34
CA ASP A 32 0.55 -1.19 14.76
C ASP A 32 -0.18 -0.18 13.86
N GLY A 33 0.52 0.90 13.45
CA GLY A 33 -0.04 1.91 12.55
C GLY A 33 -0.44 1.33 11.19
N TYR A 34 0.40 0.46 10.64
CA TYR A 34 0.11 -0.22 9.36
C TYR A 34 -1.08 -1.18 9.50
N VAL A 35 -1.06 -2.04 10.52
CA VAL A 35 -2.10 -3.04 10.76
C VAL A 35 -3.46 -2.38 10.98
N GLN A 36 -3.52 -1.30 11.77
CA GLN A 36 -4.76 -0.57 12.02
C GLN A 36 -5.30 0.12 10.75
N ALA A 37 -4.43 0.75 9.96
CA ALA A 37 -4.83 1.40 8.72
C ALA A 37 -5.35 0.38 7.69
N LYS A 38 -4.67 -0.77 7.55
CA LYS A 38 -5.12 -1.87 6.68
C LYS A 38 -6.46 -2.43 7.13
N ALA A 39 -6.63 -2.71 8.41
CA ALA A 39 -7.90 -3.19 8.97
C ALA A 39 -9.05 -2.19 8.76
N ALA A 40 -8.79 -0.88 8.88
CA ALA A 40 -9.76 0.17 8.60
C ALA A 40 -10.15 0.21 7.11
N ALA A 41 -9.22 -0.05 6.19
CA ALA A 41 -9.52 -0.17 4.77
C ALA A 41 -10.35 -1.42 4.46
N ASP A 42 -10.04 -2.55 5.09
CA ASP A 42 -10.80 -3.80 4.94
C ASP A 42 -12.21 -3.70 5.51
N ALA A 43 -12.42 -2.93 6.58
CA ALA A 43 -13.75 -2.67 7.11
C ALA A 43 -14.67 -1.88 6.16
N VAL A 44 -14.09 -1.09 5.24
CA VAL A 44 -14.85 -0.38 4.20
C VAL A 44 -15.32 -1.36 3.11
N ASP A 45 -14.53 -2.40 2.84
CA ASP A 45 -14.77 -3.32 1.74
C ASP A 45 -13.97 -4.64 1.93
N PRO A 46 -14.53 -5.66 2.59
CA PRO A 46 -13.77 -6.81 3.06
C PRO A 46 -13.40 -7.82 1.97
N ASP A 47 -14.03 -7.73 0.80
CA ASP A 47 -13.93 -8.78 -0.24
C ASP A 47 -12.77 -8.56 -1.22
N VAL A 48 -11.88 -7.60 -0.95
CA VAL A 48 -10.85 -7.19 -1.91
C VAL A 48 -9.44 -7.58 -1.48
N THR A 49 -8.66 -8.03 -2.46
CA THR A 49 -7.31 -8.54 -2.26
C THR A 49 -6.28 -7.40 -2.28
N TRP A 50 -5.37 -7.44 -1.30
CA TRP A 50 -4.16 -6.62 -1.27
C TRP A 50 -3.02 -7.32 -2.01
N THR A 51 -2.21 -6.54 -2.70
CA THR A 51 -0.90 -6.95 -3.20
C THR A 51 0.15 -6.10 -2.48
N GLU A 52 1.02 -6.73 -1.73
CA GLU A 52 2.02 -6.07 -0.89
C GLU A 52 3.39 -6.67 -1.20
N SER A 53 4.34 -5.83 -1.58
CA SER A 53 5.73 -6.21 -1.81
C SER A 53 6.64 -5.27 -1.05
N PHE A 54 7.50 -5.81 -0.20
CA PHE A 54 8.39 -5.04 0.67
C PHE A 54 9.79 -5.66 0.63
N ASN A 55 10.82 -4.83 0.57
CA ASN A 55 12.20 -5.26 0.78
C ASN A 55 12.92 -4.28 1.71
N ALA A 56 14.25 -4.25 1.68
CA ALA A 56 14.99 -3.33 2.53
C ALA A 56 14.81 -1.86 2.11
N ASP A 57 14.75 -1.58 0.81
CA ASP A 57 14.94 -0.23 0.25
C ASP A 57 13.66 0.35 -0.38
N ALA A 58 12.66 -0.50 -0.65
CA ALA A 58 11.45 -0.15 -1.37
C ALA A 58 10.25 -0.97 -0.92
N TYR A 59 9.06 -0.44 -1.20
CA TYR A 59 7.80 -1.15 -1.04
C TYR A 59 6.82 -0.76 -2.13
N CYS A 60 5.85 -1.63 -2.37
CA CYS A 60 4.62 -1.33 -3.09
C CYS A 60 3.43 -1.97 -2.38
N ILE A 61 2.34 -1.21 -2.28
CA ILE A 61 1.05 -1.62 -1.75
C ILE A 61 0.00 -1.30 -2.80
N ALA A 62 -0.71 -2.31 -3.27
CA ALA A 62 -1.81 -2.14 -4.19
C ALA A 62 -3.06 -2.84 -3.67
N ARG A 63 -4.22 -2.28 -4.00
CA ARG A 63 -5.51 -2.83 -3.64
C ARG A 63 -6.47 -2.65 -4.80
N ALA A 64 -7.07 -3.75 -5.24
CA ALA A 64 -8.17 -3.66 -6.19
C ALA A 64 -9.35 -2.89 -5.56
N LEU A 65 -10.24 -2.40 -6.42
CA LEU A 65 -11.47 -1.76 -6.01
C LEU A 65 -12.67 -2.57 -6.52
N PRO A 66 -13.78 -2.60 -5.77
CA PRO A 66 -14.94 -3.44 -6.09
C PRO A 66 -15.67 -2.96 -7.36
N GLY A 67 -15.50 -1.68 -7.71
CA GLY A 67 -16.01 -1.07 -8.95
C GLY A 67 -15.03 -1.14 -10.13
N GLY A 68 -13.89 -1.83 -9.98
CA GLY A 68 -12.79 -1.84 -10.94
C GLY A 68 -11.72 -0.80 -10.64
N GLY A 69 -10.53 -1.03 -11.21
CA GLY A 69 -9.33 -0.25 -10.93
C GLY A 69 -8.61 -0.70 -9.65
N VAL A 70 -7.47 -0.08 -9.42
CA VAL A 70 -6.52 -0.40 -8.35
C VAL A 70 -6.02 0.91 -7.76
N TRP A 71 -6.08 1.05 -6.44
CA TRP A 71 -5.22 2.03 -5.77
C TRP A 71 -3.87 1.40 -5.54
N CYS A 72 -2.81 2.14 -5.83
CA CYS A 72 -1.44 1.72 -5.61
C CYS A 72 -0.64 2.84 -4.94
N VAL A 73 0.28 2.47 -4.06
CA VAL A 73 1.28 3.37 -3.48
C VAL A 73 2.61 2.65 -3.38
N ASP A 74 3.69 3.36 -3.69
CA ASP A 74 5.05 2.84 -3.59
C ASP A 74 5.96 3.76 -2.76
N SER A 75 7.20 3.36 -2.56
CA SER A 75 8.20 4.13 -1.82
C SER A 75 8.73 5.35 -2.57
N VAL A 76 8.33 5.56 -3.84
CA VAL A 76 8.77 6.71 -4.66
C VAL A 76 7.75 7.84 -4.59
N GLY A 77 6.47 7.56 -4.35
CA GLY A 77 5.47 8.61 -4.43
C GLY A 77 4.03 8.24 -4.09
N ALA A 78 3.14 9.17 -4.48
CA ALA A 78 1.76 9.29 -4.00
C ALA A 78 0.88 8.08 -4.33
N VAL A 79 -0.24 7.97 -3.59
CA VAL A 79 -1.27 6.97 -3.88
C VAL A 79 -1.94 7.29 -5.23
N GLU A 80 -1.74 6.43 -6.22
CA GLU A 80 -2.18 6.57 -7.60
C GLU A 80 -3.26 5.53 -7.95
N PHE A 81 -4.18 5.92 -8.83
CA PHE A 81 -5.21 5.04 -9.36
C PHE A 81 -4.76 4.49 -10.70
N ALA A 82 -4.78 3.17 -10.84
CA ALA A 82 -4.53 2.46 -12.09
C ALA A 82 -5.78 1.67 -12.52
N THR A 83 -5.94 1.45 -13.83
CA THR A 83 -7.12 0.75 -14.35
C THR A 83 -6.98 -0.76 -14.35
N THR A 84 -5.75 -1.26 -14.49
CA THR A 84 -5.51 -2.70 -14.71
C THR A 84 -4.37 -3.29 -13.89
N THR A 85 -3.33 -2.50 -13.59
CA THR A 85 -2.10 -3.03 -13.02
C THR A 85 -1.83 -2.45 -11.62
N GLY A 86 -1.41 -3.31 -10.68
CA GLY A 86 -1.08 -2.92 -9.30
C GLY A 86 0.43 -2.88 -9.07
N CYS A 87 0.90 -3.54 -8.02
CA CYS A 87 2.33 -3.62 -7.73
C CYS A 87 3.09 -4.49 -8.74
N VAL A 88 4.20 -3.96 -9.25
CA VAL A 88 5.18 -4.72 -10.00
C VAL A 88 6.20 -5.29 -9.01
N ALA A 89 6.13 -6.59 -8.79
CA ALA A 89 6.94 -7.27 -7.78
C ALA A 89 8.45 -7.14 -8.00
N ASP A 90 8.89 -7.00 -9.26
CA ASP A 90 10.31 -6.98 -9.64
C ASP A 90 11.03 -5.66 -9.32
N ASN A 91 10.29 -4.55 -9.23
CA ASN A 91 10.86 -3.23 -9.00
C ASN A 91 10.17 -2.47 -7.86
N TYR A 92 9.18 -3.07 -7.20
CA TYR A 92 8.45 -2.48 -6.07
C TYR A 92 7.80 -1.14 -6.42
N THR A 93 7.38 -0.96 -7.68
CA THR A 93 6.68 0.26 -8.10
C THR A 93 5.22 0.00 -8.38
N CYS A 94 4.43 1.06 -8.33
CA CYS A 94 3.11 1.06 -8.93
C CYS A 94 3.22 0.97 -10.45
N ALA A 95 2.54 0.00 -11.05
CA ALA A 95 2.30 0.06 -12.48
C ALA A 95 1.16 1.04 -12.73
N VAL A 96 1.51 2.21 -13.24
CA VAL A 96 0.55 3.12 -13.86
C VAL A 96 0.42 2.77 -15.34
N ASP A 97 -0.82 2.70 -15.80
CA ASP A 97 -1.16 2.54 -17.22
C ASP A 97 -0.91 3.85 -18.00
#